data_AF-A0A816JQT9-F1
#
_entry.id   AF-A0A816JQT9-F1
#
_cell.length_a   1.000
_cell.length_b   1.000
_cell.length_c   1.000
_cell.angle_alpha   90.00
_cell.angle_beta   90.00
_cell.angle_gamma   90.00
#
_symmetry.space_group_name_H-M   'P 1'
#
loop_
_entity.id
_entity.type
_entity.pdbx_description
1 polymer ?
#
loop_
_entity_poly.entity_id
_entity_poly.type
_entity_poly.pdbx_seq_one_letter_code
_entity_poly.pdbx_strand_id
1 'polypeptide(L)'
;MVIHSRVPIISVEYAHLDLLKYDIVRVMQMQLTIVIRTENDNAKAPALFDETNFKLSYEGKIISYLKQDEFEVAKEKSVSSHYVVQSSPIPFSTAMMQAIDYAVKHLGLFVSFDFS
;
A
#
# COMPACT_ATOMS: atom_id res chain seq x y z
N MET A 1 13.54 -5.48 -38.30
CA MET A 1 12.67 -4.93 -37.23
C MET A 1 13.45 -4.94 -35.93
N VAL A 2 13.78 -3.76 -35.39
CA VAL A 2 14.49 -3.65 -34.10
C VAL A 2 13.43 -3.53 -33.02
N ILE A 3 13.40 -4.49 -32.10
CA ILE A 3 12.39 -4.57 -31.04
C ILE A 3 13.09 -4.13 -29.76
N HIS A 4 12.60 -3.05 -29.15
CA HIS A 4 13.11 -2.56 -27.86
C HIS A 4 12.62 -3.48 -26.74
N SER A 5 13.52 -3.94 -25.88
CA SER A 5 13.14 -4.65 -24.65
C SER A 5 12.39 -3.66 -23.77
N ARG A 6 11.11 -3.93 -23.47
CA ARG A 6 10.37 -3.14 -22.50
C ARG A 6 10.72 -3.63 -21.11
N VAL A 7 11.03 -2.69 -20.22
CA VAL A 7 11.21 -2.97 -18.80
C VAL A 7 9.82 -3.32 -18.24
N PRO A 8 9.70 -4.35 -17.40
CA PRO A 8 8.46 -4.65 -16.71
C PRO A 8 7.94 -3.44 -15.91
N ILE A 9 6.63 -3.31 -15.82
CA ILE A 9 5.95 -2.25 -15.09
C ILE A 9 5.36 -2.84 -13.80
N ILE A 10 5.56 -2.15 -12.68
CA ILE A 10 4.92 -2.47 -11.41
C ILE A 10 3.99 -1.31 -11.06
N SER A 11 2.74 -1.62 -10.71
CA SER A 11 1.74 -0.63 -10.34
C SER A 11 0.85 -1.14 -9.20
N VAL A 12 0.20 -0.21 -8.51
CA VAL A 12 -0.87 -0.54 -7.56
C VAL A 12 -2.16 -0.67 -8.36
N GLU A 13 -2.71 -1.88 -8.42
CA GLU A 13 -3.98 -2.17 -9.10
C GLU A 13 -5.17 -1.87 -8.19
N TYR A 14 -5.02 -2.12 -6.89
CA TYR A 14 -6.05 -1.89 -5.90
C TYR A 14 -5.44 -1.58 -4.53
N ALA A 15 -6.06 -0.67 -3.79
CA ALA A 15 -5.75 -0.41 -2.40
C ALA A 15 -7.03 -0.05 -1.66
N HIS A 16 -7.25 -0.68 -0.51
CA HIS A 16 -8.43 -0.44 0.30
C HIS A 16 -8.10 -0.49 1.78
N LEU A 17 -8.65 0.46 2.53
CA LEU A 17 -8.56 0.53 3.97
C LEU A 17 -9.71 -0.30 4.57
N ASP A 18 -9.42 -1.54 4.92
CA ASP A 18 -10.41 -2.48 5.44
C ASP A 18 -10.88 -2.10 6.84
N LEU A 19 -9.95 -1.58 7.64
CA LEU A 19 -10.21 -1.20 9.01
C LEU A 19 -9.41 0.04 9.37
N LEU A 20 -10.08 0.98 10.03
CA LEU A 20 -9.47 2.09 10.73
C LEU A 20 -10.05 2.17 12.13
N LYS A 21 -9.26 1.84 13.15
CA LYS A 21 -9.62 2.00 14.56
C LYS A 21 -8.77 3.06 15.19
N TYR A 22 -9.42 3.88 15.99
CA TYR A 22 -8.77 4.81 16.90
C TYR A 22 -9.31 4.59 18.31
N ASP A 23 -8.43 4.70 19.30
CA ASP A 23 -8.79 4.53 20.70
C ASP A 23 -8.51 5.84 21.48
N ILE A 24 -9.19 6.01 22.61
CA ILE A 24 -9.02 7.11 23.57
C ILE A 24 -7.58 7.21 24.09
N VAL A 25 -6.77 6.15 23.94
CA VAL A 25 -5.34 6.12 24.24
C VAL A 25 -4.45 6.68 23.11
N ARG A 26 -5.03 7.36 22.10
CA ARG A 26 -4.33 8.12 21.04
C ARG A 26 -3.47 7.28 20.10
N VAL A 27 -3.91 6.06 19.84
CA VAL A 27 -3.29 5.16 18.85
C VAL A 27 -4.27 4.87 17.72
N MET A 28 -3.70 4.73 16.53
CA MET A 28 -4.38 4.28 15.34
C MET A 28 -3.98 2.84 15.03
N GLN A 29 -4.95 2.00 14.70
CA GLN A 29 -4.73 0.71 14.08
C GLN A 29 -5.41 0.69 12.73
N MET A 30 -4.70 0.20 11.71
CA MET A 30 -5.24 0.07 10.37
C MET A 30 -5.02 -1.33 9.81
N GLN A 31 -5.96 -1.75 8.97
CA GLN A 31 -5.78 -2.89 8.08
C GLN A 31 -5.99 -2.43 6.64
N LEU A 32 -5.06 -2.78 5.76
CA LEU A 32 -5.15 -2.47 4.33
C LEU A 32 -5.07 -3.74 3.51
N THR A 33 -5.90 -3.82 2.47
CA THR A 33 -5.73 -4.76 1.36
C THR A 33 -5.10 -4.02 0.18
N ILE A 34 -3.98 -4.52 -0.32
CA ILE A 34 -3.25 -3.94 -1.46
C ILE A 34 -3.03 -5.02 -2.50
N VAL A 35 -3.33 -4.71 -3.76
CA VAL A 35 -3.00 -5.55 -4.91
C VAL A 35 -2.00 -4.81 -5.77
N ILE A 36 -0.83 -5.43 -5.95
CA ILE A 36 0.24 -4.93 -6.81
C ILE A 36 0.23 -5.75 -8.09
N ARG A 37 0.13 -5.09 -9.23
CA ARG A 37 0.21 -5.72 -10.53
C ARG A 37 1.60 -5.51 -11.12
N THR A 38 2.21 -6.60 -11.53
CA THR A 38 3.45 -6.60 -12.30
C THR A 38 3.15 -7.06 -13.71
N GLU A 39 3.57 -6.29 -14.71
CA GLU A 39 3.27 -6.51 -16.12
C GLU A 39 4.55 -6.59 -16.94
N ASN A 40 4.65 -7.64 -17.76
CA ASN A 40 5.77 -7.86 -18.66
C ASN A 40 5.29 -7.73 -20.12
N ASP A 41 5.42 -6.54 -20.69
CA ASP A 41 5.13 -6.27 -22.10
C ASP A 41 6.22 -6.81 -23.05
N ASN A 42 7.23 -7.53 -22.55
CA ASN A 42 8.28 -8.11 -23.38
C ASN A 42 7.79 -9.39 -24.08
N ALA A 43 7.62 -9.32 -25.40
CA ALA A 43 7.24 -10.46 -26.22
C ALA A 43 8.33 -11.56 -26.36
N LYS A 44 9.57 -11.31 -25.91
CA LYS A 44 10.71 -12.20 -26.16
C LYS A 44 11.14 -13.03 -24.97
N ALA A 45 11.09 -12.49 -23.76
CA ALA A 45 11.64 -13.13 -22.57
C ALA A 45 10.72 -12.96 -21.35
N PRO A 46 10.64 -13.97 -20.48
CA PRO A 46 10.06 -13.78 -19.16
C PRO A 46 10.90 -12.78 -18.35
N ALA A 47 10.28 -12.20 -17.34
CA ALA A 47 10.93 -11.32 -16.37
C ALA A 47 10.98 -12.01 -15.01
N LEU A 48 12.19 -12.22 -14.49
CA LEU A 48 12.41 -12.77 -13.15
C LEU A 48 12.57 -11.62 -12.15
N PHE A 49 11.96 -11.78 -10.98
CA PHE A 49 12.03 -10.85 -9.86
C PHE A 49 12.48 -11.60 -8.62
N ASP A 50 13.70 -11.35 -8.18
CA ASP A 50 14.37 -12.17 -7.17
C ASP A 50 13.91 -11.80 -5.73
N GLU A 51 14.09 -10.54 -5.33
CA GLU A 51 13.73 -10.03 -4.00
C GLU A 51 12.89 -8.76 -4.08
N THR A 52 11.58 -8.93 -4.26
CA THR A 52 10.68 -7.78 -4.37
C THR A 52 10.21 -7.31 -3.00
N ASN A 53 10.53 -6.05 -2.67
CA ASN A 53 10.17 -5.44 -1.39
C ASN A 53 9.56 -4.04 -1.61
N PHE A 54 8.31 -3.85 -1.20
CA PHE A 54 7.65 -2.55 -1.20
C PHE A 54 7.60 -1.96 0.20
N LYS A 55 7.87 -0.66 0.33
CA LYS A 55 7.75 0.07 1.60
C LYS A 55 6.37 0.72 1.66
N LEU A 56 5.54 0.29 2.61
CA LEU A 56 4.31 1.01 2.93
C LEU A 56 4.64 2.08 3.97
N SER A 57 4.35 3.34 3.66
CA SER A 57 4.63 4.47 4.55
C SER A 57 3.38 5.31 4.79
N TYR A 58 3.27 5.83 6.01
CA TYR A 58 2.24 6.78 6.42
C TYR A 58 2.89 7.99 7.09
N GLU A 59 2.57 9.21 6.64
CA GLU A 59 3.21 10.46 7.07
C GLU A 59 4.76 10.38 7.06
N GLY A 60 5.33 9.74 6.03
CA GLY A 60 6.78 9.57 5.90
C GLY A 60 7.41 8.52 6.83
N LYS A 61 6.64 7.83 7.67
CA LYS A 61 7.10 6.72 8.50
C LYS A 61 6.77 5.39 7.83
N ILE A 62 7.74 4.49 7.74
CA ILE A 62 7.51 3.14 7.24
C ILE A 62 6.68 2.39 8.28
N ILE A 63 5.52 1.89 7.87
CA ILE A 63 4.60 1.13 8.73
C ILE A 63 4.58 -0.37 8.41
N SER A 64 5.02 -0.77 7.21
CA SER A 64 5.18 -2.18 6.84
C SER A 64 6.08 -2.35 5.61
N TYR A 65 6.59 -3.57 5.42
CA TYR A 65 7.25 -4.03 4.21
C TYR A 65 6.40 -5.13 3.56
N LEU A 66 6.03 -4.93 2.29
CA LEU A 66 5.33 -5.95 1.50
C LEU A 66 6.40 -6.75 0.77
N LYS A 67 6.56 -8.01 1.16
CA LYS A 67 7.60 -8.90 0.63
C LYS A 67 6.98 -9.93 -0.27
N GLN A 68 7.65 -10.20 -1.37
CA GLN A 68 7.35 -11.32 -2.24
C GLN A 68 8.63 -12.11 -2.47
N ASP A 69 8.50 -13.42 -2.34
CA ASP A 69 9.53 -14.35 -2.78
C ASP A 69 9.74 -14.25 -4.29
N GLU A 70 10.79 -14.89 -4.78
CA GLU A 70 11.12 -14.91 -6.20
C GLU A 70 9.92 -15.32 -7.05
N PHE A 71 9.66 -14.57 -8.13
CA PHE A 71 8.60 -14.89 -9.07
C PHE A 71 8.95 -14.49 -10.50
N GLU A 72 8.32 -15.17 -11.44
CA GLU A 72 8.46 -14.90 -12.87
C GLU A 72 7.16 -14.32 -13.45
N VAL A 73 7.29 -13.31 -14.31
CA VAL A 73 6.20 -12.83 -15.16
C VAL A 73 6.47 -13.22 -16.60
N ALA A 74 5.64 -14.12 -17.12
CA ALA A 74 5.72 -14.59 -18.50
C ALA A 74 5.55 -13.44 -19.51
N LYS A 75 5.96 -13.70 -20.76
CA LYS A 75 5.90 -12.76 -21.88
C LYS A 75 4.46 -12.30 -22.14
N GLU A 76 4.25 -11.00 -22.29
CA GLU A 76 2.95 -10.39 -22.56
C GLU A 76 1.87 -10.80 -21.53
N LYS A 77 2.31 -11.00 -20.28
CA LYS A 77 1.45 -11.37 -19.14
C LYS A 77 1.65 -10.43 -17.97
N SER A 78 0.73 -10.56 -17.03
CA SER A 78 0.76 -9.89 -15.73
C SER A 78 0.52 -10.88 -14.60
N VAL A 79 1.02 -10.53 -13.42
CA VAL A 79 0.82 -11.23 -12.16
C VAL A 79 0.34 -10.20 -11.14
N SER A 80 -0.70 -10.55 -10.38
CA SER A 80 -1.21 -9.73 -9.28
C SER A 80 -0.86 -10.36 -7.95
N SER A 81 -0.28 -9.57 -7.08
CA SER A 81 0.19 -9.95 -5.75
C SER A 81 -0.66 -9.29 -4.70
N HIS A 82 -1.25 -10.11 -3.83
CA HIS A 82 -2.24 -9.68 -2.84
C HIS A 82 -1.61 -9.61 -1.46
N TYR A 83 -1.73 -8.45 -0.83
CA TYR A 83 -1.20 -8.18 0.50
C TYR A 83 -2.32 -7.73 1.43
N VAL A 84 -2.40 -8.35 2.60
CA VAL A 84 -3.18 -7.84 3.73
C VAL A 84 -2.20 -7.36 4.79
N VAL A 85 -2.22 -6.07 5.06
CA VAL A 85 -1.30 -5.41 5.97
C VAL A 85 -2.06 -4.99 7.20
N GLN A 86 -1.59 -5.42 8.37
CA GLN A 86 -2.06 -4.91 9.64
C GLN A 86 -0.96 -4.05 10.26
N SER A 87 -1.28 -2.80 10.59
CA SER A 87 -0.31 -1.95 11.26
C SER A 87 -0.14 -2.38 12.71
N SER A 88 1.09 -2.25 13.22
CA SER A 88 1.24 -2.05 14.67
C SER A 88 0.53 -0.76 15.11
N PRO A 89 0.21 -0.58 16.40
CA PRO A 89 -0.38 0.68 16.87
C PRO A 89 0.49 1.88 16.48
N ILE A 90 -0.07 2.79 15.67
CA ILE A 90 0.60 4.01 15.23
C ILE A 90 0.18 5.14 16.17
N PRO A 91 1.09 5.75 16.93
CA PRO A 91 0.76 6.91 17.75
C PRO A 91 0.28 8.06 16.87
N PHE A 92 -0.76 8.77 17.31
CA PHE A 92 -1.25 9.92 16.57
C PHE A 92 -0.20 11.03 16.43
N SER A 93 -0.17 11.64 15.25
CA SER A 93 0.53 12.91 15.05
C SER A 93 -0.23 14.05 15.74
N THR A 94 0.47 15.14 16.03
CA THR A 94 -0.15 16.34 16.63
C THR A 94 -1.29 16.87 15.77
N ALA A 95 -1.13 16.85 14.45
CA ALA A 95 -2.18 17.27 13.51
C ALA A 95 -3.41 16.37 13.61
N MET A 96 -3.22 15.04 13.67
CA MET A 96 -4.31 14.08 13.81
C MET A 96 -5.05 14.26 15.14
N MET A 97 -4.32 14.52 16.23
CA MET A 97 -4.93 14.84 17.52
C MET A 97 -5.80 16.10 17.46
N GLN A 98 -5.35 17.15 16.78
CA GLN A 98 -6.11 18.39 16.61
C GLN A 98 -7.35 18.19 15.74
N ALA A 99 -7.24 17.43 14.65
CA ALA A 99 -8.36 17.12 13.78
C ALA A 99 -9.46 16.32 14.51
N ILE A 100 -9.05 15.32 15.30
CA ILE A 100 -9.99 14.53 16.12
C ILE A 100 -10.62 15.40 17.20
N ASP A 101 -9.84 16.19 17.94
CA ASP A 101 -10.37 17.09 18.98
C ASP A 101 -11.37 18.10 18.39
N TYR A 102 -11.08 18.66 17.22
CA TYR A 102 -11.98 19.54 16.50
C TYR A 102 -13.29 18.85 16.12
N ALA A 103 -13.21 17.67 15.48
CA ALA A 103 -14.39 16.94 15.04
C ALA A 103 -15.25 16.41 16.18
N VAL A 104 -14.64 15.96 17.28
CA VAL A 104 -15.37 15.57 18.51
C VAL A 104 -16.13 16.78 19.06
N LYS A 105 -15.46 17.93 19.19
CA LYS A 105 -16.04 19.13 19.83
C LYS A 105 -17.10 19.82 18.98
N HIS A 106 -16.96 19.80 17.66
CA HIS A 106 -17.79 20.62 16.78
C HIS A 106 -18.71 19.83 15.85
N LEU A 107 -18.43 18.55 15.60
CA LEU A 107 -19.16 17.75 14.60
C LEU A 107 -19.94 16.57 15.20
N GLY A 108 -19.84 16.30 16.50
CA GLY A 108 -20.53 15.15 17.10
C GLY A 108 -20.03 13.79 16.58
N LEU A 109 -18.75 13.74 16.20
CA LEU A 109 -17.95 12.61 15.69
C LEU A 109 -18.36 12.02 14.33
N PHE A 110 -17.57 12.31 13.29
CA PHE A 110 -16.91 11.33 12.39
C PHE A 110 -15.75 12.07 11.71
N VAL A 111 -14.52 11.56 11.83
CA VAL A 111 -13.36 12.07 11.10
C VAL A 111 -13.08 11.13 9.94
N SER A 112 -13.32 11.62 8.72
CA SER A 112 -12.85 10.96 7.50
C SER A 112 -11.44 11.45 7.20
N PHE A 113 -10.49 10.53 7.08
CA PHE A 113 -9.13 10.83 6.63
C PHE A 113 -9.02 10.53 5.15
N ASP A 114 -8.63 11.52 4.36
CA ASP A 114 -8.30 11.36 2.95
C ASP A 114 -6.81 11.02 2.83
N PHE A 115 -6.49 9.95 2.11
CA PHE A 115 -5.11 9.49 1.91
C PHE A 115 -4.72 9.83 0.48
N SER A 116 -4.14 11.02 0.28
CA SER A 116 -3.57 11.47 -1.00
C SER A 116 -2.08 11.16 -1.10
#